data_AF-A0A0B6ZJQ1-F1
#
_entry.id   AF-A0A0B6ZJQ1-F1
#
_cell.length_a   1.000
_cell.length_b   1.000
_cell.length_c   1.000
_cell.angle_alpha   90.00
_cell.angle_beta   90.00
_cell.angle_gamma   90.00
#
_symmetry.space_group_name_H-M   'P 1'
#
loop_
_entity.id
_entity.type
_entity.pdbx_description
1 polymer ?
#
loop_
_entity_poly.entity_id
_entity_poly.type
_entity_poly.pdbx_seq_one_letter_code
_entity_poly.pdbx_strand_id
1 'polypeptide(L)'
;YNLLDCVYAANYIFITCGARNLAPTLEYWGNIRFAMDAYEEQPLEADIGIDRSSLSFVDIEGAGMLHGEKVGAIQSTYVTPLFSNINISSCAENGYDIIAPRQDLNIQIQNISGNLGFGINVLVLNGESSMRQSSFQPTGPNTMPYSVHGLVDICRLEKDIEVATRLIVFYKYGPLTRDCVKIIRSRRTVGIRFLQINLFHEDFSRNSVEIYDGESASNGTLIARILYNSSISEVQNLYQTTGNVMSVIVHASVSFGSFGFIAEVVKLPLSGLTYPNSEYSHTIQLSEIRKNQDGAIQYKNVGETTPTIYIQHCWMEENGYPVLNLTSPPSIDISLQSTISFRFAFNQVSYNYGGMYIYAYTSALNTALKGNMTNNVFAFGKNGEALNISGHYFEHLMLFQNYFYNYTTG
;
A
#
# COMPACT_ATOMS: atom_id res chain seq x y z
N TYR A 1 -2.59 -9.53 12.77
CA TYR A 1 -3.03 -9.63 14.19
C TYR A 1 -2.16 -8.70 15.02
N ASN A 2 -2.70 -7.94 15.99
CA ASN A 2 -2.01 -6.83 16.70
C ASN A 2 -1.94 -7.07 18.23
N LEU A 3 -1.05 -7.96 18.68
CA LEU A 3 -0.89 -8.44 20.07
C LEU A 3 -0.13 -7.48 21.04
N LEU A 4 0.58 -6.44 20.59
CA LEU A 4 1.37 -5.54 21.46
C LEU A 4 0.55 -4.33 21.88
N ASP A 5 -0.31 -3.80 21.01
CA ASP A 5 -1.40 -2.94 21.48
C ASP A 5 -2.27 -3.72 22.49
N CYS A 6 -2.40 -5.05 22.34
CA CYS A 6 -3.08 -5.91 23.31
C CYS A 6 -2.36 -6.08 24.66
N VAL A 7 -1.02 -6.08 24.70
CA VAL A 7 -0.26 -6.17 25.96
C VAL A 7 -0.26 -4.83 26.68
N TYR A 8 -0.18 -3.71 25.95
CA TYR A 8 -0.23 -2.37 26.53
C TYR A 8 -1.66 -1.92 26.93
N ALA A 9 -2.72 -2.49 26.34
CA ALA A 9 -4.12 -2.19 26.69
C ALA A 9 -4.63 -2.85 28.00
N ALA A 10 -3.80 -3.65 28.67
CA ALA A 10 -3.88 -4.15 30.05
C ALA A 10 -5.16 -4.88 30.56
N ASN A 11 -6.33 -4.82 29.92
CA ASN A 11 -7.55 -5.38 30.53
C ASN A 11 -8.42 -6.31 29.68
N TYR A 12 -8.44 -6.23 28.34
CA TYR A 12 -9.20 -7.20 27.52
C TYR A 12 -8.55 -7.46 26.16
N ILE A 13 -8.15 -8.71 25.91
CA ILE A 13 -7.61 -9.17 24.62
C ILE A 13 -8.68 -10.04 23.97
N PHE A 14 -9.18 -9.60 22.82
CA PHE A 14 -10.11 -10.38 22.01
C PHE A 14 -9.36 -10.95 20.82
N ILE A 15 -9.15 -12.27 20.82
CA ILE A 15 -8.64 -12.99 19.66
C ILE A 15 -9.85 -13.56 18.93
N THR A 16 -10.13 -13.02 17.73
CA THR A 16 -11.12 -13.61 16.85
C THR A 16 -10.42 -14.29 15.68
N CYS A 17 -10.60 -15.59 15.57
CA CYS A 17 -10.25 -16.33 14.37
C CYS A 17 -11.37 -16.15 13.34
N GLY A 18 -11.03 -15.70 12.14
CA GLY A 18 -11.98 -15.68 11.03
C GLY A 18 -12.44 -17.09 10.67
N ALA A 19 -13.65 -17.22 10.13
CA ALA A 19 -14.11 -18.48 9.58
C ALA A 19 -13.39 -18.78 8.27
N ARG A 20 -13.05 -20.05 8.03
CA ARG A 20 -12.56 -20.49 6.72
C ARG A 20 -13.66 -20.24 5.68
N ASN A 21 -13.33 -19.55 4.58
CA ASN A 21 -14.23 -19.23 3.46
C ASN A 21 -14.16 -20.22 2.29
N LEU A 22 -13.28 -21.22 2.39
CA LEU A 22 -13.10 -22.29 1.41
C LEU A 22 -13.63 -23.62 1.95
N ALA A 23 -14.16 -24.47 1.06
CA ALA A 23 -14.66 -25.80 1.41
C ALA A 23 -13.60 -26.62 2.19
N PRO A 24 -13.98 -27.40 3.22
CA PRO A 24 -13.03 -28.17 4.02
C PRO A 24 -12.21 -29.20 3.23
N THR A 25 -12.69 -29.60 2.06
CA THR A 25 -12.04 -30.55 1.15
C THR A 25 -10.97 -29.92 0.24
N LEU A 26 -10.91 -28.60 0.17
CA LEU A 26 -9.99 -27.86 -0.69
C LEU A 26 -8.93 -27.18 0.16
N GLU A 27 -7.71 -27.09 -0.34
CA GLU A 27 -6.63 -26.32 0.28
C GLU A 27 -6.38 -25.02 -0.49
N TYR A 28 -5.90 -24.00 0.21
CA TYR A 28 -5.48 -22.79 -0.46
C TYR A 28 -4.18 -23.04 -1.24
N TRP A 29 -4.06 -22.40 -2.40
CA TRP A 29 -2.83 -22.35 -3.18
C TRP A 29 -2.22 -20.95 -3.15
N GLY A 30 -1.04 -20.79 -3.78
CA GLY A 30 -0.23 -19.57 -3.79
C GLY A 30 -0.94 -18.33 -4.35
N ASN A 31 -0.56 -17.91 -5.55
CA ASN A 31 -1.19 -16.79 -6.27
C ASN A 31 -0.67 -16.71 -7.70
N ILE A 32 -1.28 -15.83 -8.51
CA ILE A 32 -0.76 -15.39 -9.82
C ILE A 32 0.05 -14.12 -9.59
N ARG A 33 1.28 -14.07 -10.13
CA ARG A 33 2.20 -12.95 -9.93
C ARG A 33 2.63 -12.32 -11.25
N PHE A 34 2.53 -11.00 -11.32
CA PHE A 34 3.12 -10.19 -12.37
C PHE A 34 4.17 -9.28 -11.75
N ALA A 35 5.42 -9.41 -12.17
CA ALA A 35 6.51 -8.63 -11.62
C ALA A 35 7.64 -8.56 -12.64
N MET A 36 8.53 -7.59 -12.45
CA MET A 36 9.81 -7.56 -13.14
C MET A 36 10.71 -8.70 -12.65
N ASP A 37 11.63 -9.12 -13.50
CA ASP A 37 12.65 -10.13 -13.19
C ASP A 37 13.74 -9.58 -12.24
N ALA A 38 14.00 -8.28 -12.32
CA ALA A 38 14.94 -7.55 -11.47
C ALA A 38 14.22 -6.77 -10.35
N TYR A 39 14.98 -6.43 -9.30
CA TYR A 39 14.54 -5.54 -8.22
C TYR A 39 14.48 -4.07 -8.63
N GLU A 40 15.15 -3.73 -9.74
CA GLU A 40 15.25 -2.35 -10.19
C GLU A 40 14.02 -1.90 -10.94
N GLU A 41 13.66 -0.64 -10.70
CA GLU A 41 12.64 0.05 -11.46
C GLU A 41 13.18 0.40 -12.84
N GLN A 42 12.44 -0.02 -13.86
CA GLN A 42 12.73 0.39 -15.23
C GLN A 42 12.27 1.85 -15.42
N PRO A 43 13.08 2.69 -16.10
CA PRO A 43 12.66 4.05 -16.46
C PRO A 43 11.41 4.01 -17.36
N LEU A 44 10.54 5.00 -17.23
CA LEU A 44 9.31 5.08 -18.04
C LEU A 44 9.57 5.04 -19.56
N GLU A 45 10.71 5.57 -20.01
CA GLU A 45 11.15 5.55 -21.41
C GLU A 45 11.37 4.13 -21.95
N ALA A 46 11.69 3.18 -21.07
CA ALA A 46 11.85 1.78 -21.44
C ALA A 46 10.50 1.11 -21.75
N ASP A 47 9.39 1.63 -21.19
CA ASP A 47 8.06 1.02 -21.27
C ASP A 47 7.22 1.50 -22.47
N ILE A 48 7.66 2.53 -23.20
CA ILE A 48 6.91 3.10 -24.32
C ILE A 48 6.85 2.08 -25.47
N GLY A 49 5.66 1.54 -25.74
CA GLY A 49 5.40 0.63 -26.86
C GLY A 49 5.62 -0.86 -26.55
N ILE A 50 5.79 -1.23 -25.27
CA ILE A 50 5.90 -2.64 -24.85
C ILE A 50 4.51 -3.28 -24.67
N ASP A 51 4.36 -4.51 -25.16
CA ASP A 51 3.18 -5.33 -24.94
C ASP A 51 2.97 -5.60 -23.45
N ARG A 52 1.82 -5.16 -22.93
CA ARG A 52 1.43 -5.40 -21.53
C ARG A 52 0.89 -6.81 -21.39
N SER A 53 1.25 -7.48 -20.30
CA SER A 53 0.59 -8.71 -19.89
C SER A 53 -0.92 -8.48 -19.75
N SER A 54 -1.73 -9.47 -20.13
CA SER A 54 -3.19 -9.41 -19.99
C SER A 54 -3.70 -10.66 -19.30
N LEU A 55 -4.62 -10.49 -18.36
CA LEU A 55 -5.36 -11.58 -17.73
C LEU A 55 -6.85 -11.35 -17.99
N SER A 56 -7.51 -12.30 -18.64
CA SER A 56 -8.94 -12.17 -18.94
C SER A 56 -9.66 -13.49 -19.02
N PHE A 57 -10.94 -13.50 -18.65
CA PHE A 57 -11.82 -14.68 -18.66
C PHE A 57 -11.30 -15.82 -17.78
N VAL A 58 -11.00 -15.50 -16.52
CA VAL A 58 -10.43 -16.45 -15.55
C VAL A 58 -11.26 -16.49 -14.27
N ASP A 59 -11.46 -17.69 -13.73
CA ASP A 59 -12.00 -17.92 -12.40
C ASP A 59 -10.86 -18.32 -11.46
N ILE A 60 -10.73 -17.59 -10.35
CA ILE A 60 -9.70 -17.79 -9.33
C ILE A 60 -10.41 -18.07 -8.01
N GLU A 61 -10.28 -19.30 -7.50
CA GLU A 61 -10.86 -19.72 -6.23
C GLU A 61 -9.76 -20.26 -5.30
N GLY A 62 -9.84 -19.93 -4.01
CA GLY A 62 -8.98 -20.55 -3.00
C GLY A 62 -7.50 -20.18 -3.12
N ALA A 63 -7.15 -19.04 -3.72
CA ALA A 63 -5.77 -18.55 -3.72
C ALA A 63 -5.43 -17.85 -2.40
N GLY A 64 -4.16 -17.45 -2.25
CA GLY A 64 -3.71 -16.50 -1.24
C GLY A 64 -2.85 -17.08 -0.11
N MET A 65 -2.32 -18.29 -0.25
CA MET A 65 -1.41 -18.93 0.70
C MET A 65 -0.16 -19.46 0.00
N LEU A 66 0.97 -18.77 0.16
CA LEU A 66 2.27 -19.23 -0.34
C LEU A 66 3.19 -19.59 0.83
N HIS A 67 3.58 -20.86 0.94
CA HIS A 67 4.52 -21.34 1.97
C HIS A 67 4.12 -20.96 3.41
N GLY A 68 2.82 -20.96 3.70
CA GLY A 68 2.27 -20.58 5.01
C GLY A 68 2.08 -19.07 5.20
N GLU A 69 2.50 -18.26 4.24
CA GLU A 69 2.33 -16.81 4.25
C GLU A 69 1.13 -16.38 3.41
N LYS A 70 0.42 -15.38 3.92
CA LYS A 70 -0.72 -14.79 3.21
C LYS A 70 -0.27 -13.86 2.11
N VAL A 71 -0.89 -13.99 0.94
CA VAL A 71 -0.61 -13.17 -0.25
C VAL A 71 -1.90 -12.87 -1.01
N GLY A 72 -1.97 -11.79 -1.78
CA GLY A 72 -3.11 -11.53 -2.65
C GLY A 72 -3.25 -12.57 -3.75
N ALA A 73 -4.48 -12.90 -4.16
CA ALA A 73 -4.78 -13.91 -5.18
C ALA A 73 -4.16 -13.56 -6.55
N ILE A 74 -4.22 -12.28 -6.92
CA ILE A 74 -3.42 -11.69 -7.99
C ILE A 74 -2.52 -10.64 -7.36
N GLN A 75 -1.21 -10.78 -7.56
CA GLN A 75 -0.22 -9.83 -7.08
C GLN A 75 0.52 -9.20 -8.26
N SER A 76 0.59 -7.87 -8.29
CA SER A 76 1.33 -7.12 -9.31
C SER A 76 2.36 -6.22 -8.66
N THR A 77 3.59 -6.21 -9.15
CA THR A 77 4.68 -5.36 -8.62
C THR A 77 5.39 -4.65 -9.77
N TYR A 78 5.41 -3.32 -9.75
CA TYR A 78 5.92 -2.43 -10.81
C TYR A 78 5.12 -2.46 -12.12
N VAL A 79 4.75 -3.65 -12.57
CA VAL A 79 3.98 -3.85 -13.80
C VAL A 79 2.49 -3.64 -13.56
N THR A 80 1.79 -3.26 -14.62
CA THR A 80 0.33 -3.12 -14.64
C THR A 80 -0.22 -3.96 -15.78
N PRO A 81 -0.66 -5.21 -15.54
CA PRO A 81 -1.37 -5.98 -16.54
C PRO A 81 -2.73 -5.35 -16.87
N LEU A 82 -3.33 -5.77 -17.98
CA LEU A 82 -4.72 -5.49 -18.30
C LEU A 82 -5.63 -6.55 -17.66
N PHE A 83 -6.56 -6.14 -16.80
CA PHE A 83 -7.47 -7.04 -16.08
C PHE A 83 -8.91 -6.85 -16.56
N SER A 84 -9.50 -7.90 -17.16
CA SER A 84 -10.89 -7.86 -17.64
C SER A 84 -11.59 -9.19 -17.47
N ASN A 85 -12.85 -9.20 -17.00
CA ASN A 85 -13.67 -10.41 -16.92
C ASN A 85 -13.02 -11.50 -16.05
N ILE A 86 -12.68 -11.18 -14.81
CA ILE A 86 -12.08 -12.13 -13.85
C ILE A 86 -13.01 -12.27 -12.65
N ASN A 87 -13.20 -13.51 -12.22
CA ASN A 87 -13.88 -13.83 -10.97
C ASN A 87 -12.84 -14.26 -9.94
N ILE A 88 -12.88 -13.67 -8.74
CA ILE A 88 -11.99 -14.01 -7.63
C ILE A 88 -12.85 -14.31 -6.42
N SER A 89 -12.82 -15.55 -5.94
CA SER A 89 -13.64 -16.00 -4.82
C SER A 89 -12.88 -16.78 -3.76
N SER A 90 -13.37 -16.69 -2.52
CA SER A 90 -12.95 -17.55 -1.41
C SER A 90 -11.43 -17.63 -1.20
N CYS A 91 -10.71 -16.52 -1.39
CA CYS A 91 -9.26 -16.44 -1.20
C CYS A 91 -8.89 -16.11 0.25
N ALA A 92 -7.68 -16.49 0.66
CA ALA A 92 -7.19 -16.40 2.04
C ALA A 92 -6.76 -14.98 2.49
N GLU A 93 -6.61 -14.06 1.54
CA GLU A 93 -6.24 -12.65 1.74
C GLU A 93 -6.93 -11.79 0.66
N ASN A 94 -6.26 -10.77 0.12
CA ASN A 94 -6.81 -9.83 -0.85
C ASN A 94 -7.13 -10.51 -2.20
N GLY A 95 -8.15 -10.02 -2.91
CA GLY A 95 -8.39 -10.44 -4.29
C GLY A 95 -7.28 -9.92 -5.22
N TYR A 96 -7.15 -8.59 -5.31
CA TYR A 96 -6.02 -7.93 -5.97
C TYR A 96 -5.06 -7.33 -4.94
N ASP A 97 -3.78 -7.45 -5.20
CA ASP A 97 -2.71 -6.81 -4.44
C ASP A 97 -1.68 -6.16 -5.38
N ILE A 98 -1.90 -4.89 -5.69
CA ILE A 98 -1.15 -4.16 -6.72
C ILE A 98 -0.23 -3.16 -6.04
N ILE A 99 1.07 -3.34 -6.22
CA ILE A 99 2.13 -2.64 -5.50
C ILE A 99 3.00 -1.87 -6.49
N ALA A 100 3.19 -0.59 -6.22
CA ALA A 100 3.97 0.34 -7.02
C ALA A 100 3.69 0.24 -8.53
N PRO A 101 2.43 0.27 -9.01
CA PRO A 101 2.15 0.28 -10.45
C PRO A 101 2.90 1.45 -11.11
N ARG A 102 3.35 1.30 -12.36
CA ARG A 102 4.10 2.34 -13.11
C ARG A 102 3.40 2.83 -14.38
N GLN A 103 2.25 2.28 -14.74
CA GLN A 103 1.45 2.72 -15.88
C GLN A 103 -0.05 2.75 -15.54
N ASP A 104 -0.90 3.01 -16.53
CA ASP A 104 -2.34 3.01 -16.36
C ASP A 104 -2.83 1.68 -15.80
N LEU A 105 -3.50 1.71 -14.66
CA LEU A 105 -4.13 0.53 -14.09
C LEU A 105 -5.58 0.48 -14.55
N ASN A 106 -5.98 -0.58 -15.24
CA ASN A 106 -7.37 -0.76 -15.66
C ASN A 106 -7.88 -2.11 -15.14
N ILE A 107 -8.81 -2.02 -14.18
CA ILE A 107 -9.53 -3.14 -13.59
C ILE A 107 -10.99 -3.01 -14.01
N GLN A 108 -11.39 -3.82 -14.97
CA GLN A 108 -12.69 -3.74 -15.64
C GLN A 108 -13.46 -5.04 -15.48
N ILE A 109 -14.78 -4.98 -15.23
CA ILE A 109 -15.67 -6.16 -15.26
C ILE A 109 -15.13 -7.28 -14.36
N GLN A 110 -15.18 -7.05 -13.06
CA GLN A 110 -14.68 -7.98 -12.05
C GLN A 110 -15.82 -8.50 -11.18
N ASN A 111 -15.70 -9.74 -10.74
CA ASN A 111 -16.52 -10.26 -9.64
C ASN A 111 -15.61 -10.76 -8.53
N ILE A 112 -15.53 -10.00 -7.44
CA ILE A 112 -14.60 -10.26 -6.34
C ILE A 112 -15.41 -10.51 -5.08
N SER A 113 -15.48 -11.77 -4.65
CA SER A 113 -16.40 -12.15 -3.59
C SER A 113 -15.85 -13.06 -2.50
N GLY A 114 -16.25 -12.80 -1.25
CA GLY A 114 -16.01 -13.74 -0.16
C GLY A 114 -14.55 -13.94 0.21
N ASN A 115 -13.64 -13.00 -0.08
CA ASN A 115 -12.22 -13.12 0.29
C ASN A 115 -11.99 -12.67 1.74
N LEU A 116 -10.95 -13.20 2.41
CA LEU A 116 -10.66 -12.84 3.81
C LEU A 116 -9.95 -11.48 3.95
N GLY A 117 -9.37 -10.95 2.87
CA GLY A 117 -8.79 -9.60 2.83
C GLY A 117 -9.72 -8.59 2.16
N PHE A 118 -9.12 -7.56 1.55
CA PHE A 118 -9.82 -6.60 0.70
C PHE A 118 -10.14 -7.20 -0.67
N GLY A 119 -11.23 -6.76 -1.31
CA GLY A 119 -11.47 -7.10 -2.71
C GLY A 119 -10.33 -6.61 -3.62
N ILE A 120 -10.01 -5.32 -3.52
CA ILE A 120 -8.92 -4.69 -4.26
C ILE A 120 -8.03 -3.90 -3.30
N ASN A 121 -6.74 -4.23 -3.23
CA ASN A 121 -5.71 -3.46 -2.56
C ASN A 121 -4.74 -2.87 -3.61
N VAL A 122 -4.55 -1.55 -3.56
CA VAL A 122 -3.57 -0.83 -4.39
C VAL A 122 -2.70 0.06 -3.52
N LEU A 123 -1.39 -0.13 -3.62
CA LEU A 123 -0.38 0.66 -2.94
C LEU A 123 0.52 1.33 -3.98
N VAL A 124 0.39 2.65 -4.17
CA VAL A 124 1.23 3.43 -5.06
C VAL A 124 2.38 4.08 -4.28
N LEU A 125 3.60 3.88 -4.76
CA LEU A 125 4.83 4.27 -4.08
C LEU A 125 5.71 5.06 -5.04
N ASN A 126 5.87 6.37 -4.82
CA ASN A 126 6.60 7.22 -5.77
C ASN A 126 7.35 8.38 -5.12
N GLY A 127 8.68 8.34 -5.03
CA GLY A 127 9.48 9.51 -4.66
C GLY A 127 10.31 10.02 -5.85
N GLU A 128 9.94 11.16 -6.41
CA GLU A 128 10.53 11.68 -7.66
C GLU A 128 11.39 12.91 -7.48
N SER A 129 11.33 13.54 -6.31
CA SER A 129 12.08 14.76 -6.06
C SER A 129 13.52 14.46 -5.68
N SER A 130 14.47 15.27 -6.14
CA SER A 130 15.82 15.30 -5.54
C SER A 130 15.90 16.27 -4.35
N MET A 131 14.79 16.85 -3.93
CA MET A 131 14.74 17.74 -2.76
C MET A 131 15.07 16.96 -1.49
N ARG A 132 15.75 17.66 -0.56
CA ARG A 132 16.08 17.08 0.75
C ARG A 132 14.85 16.73 1.57
N GLN A 133 13.79 17.52 1.49
CA GLN A 133 12.52 17.23 2.15
C GLN A 133 11.46 16.88 1.10
N SER A 134 10.76 15.78 1.34
CA SER A 134 9.68 15.30 0.49
C SER A 134 8.42 16.19 0.67
N SER A 135 7.68 16.41 -0.40
CA SER A 135 6.41 17.17 -0.35
C SER A 135 5.20 16.32 0.08
N PHE A 136 5.42 15.02 0.30
CA PHE A 136 4.44 14.06 0.80
C PHE A 136 4.77 13.66 2.24
N GLN A 137 3.81 13.07 2.95
CA GLN A 137 4.00 12.54 4.29
C GLN A 137 4.12 11.02 4.24
N PRO A 138 5.24 10.44 4.74
CA PRO A 138 5.35 8.99 4.90
C PRO A 138 4.41 8.55 6.02
N THR A 139 3.22 8.08 5.68
CA THR A 139 2.18 7.74 6.67
C THR A 139 1.58 6.38 6.40
N GLY A 140 1.15 5.76 7.50
CA GLY A 140 0.32 4.57 7.49
C GLY A 140 1.02 3.31 8.02
N PRO A 141 0.23 2.32 8.45
CA PRO A 141 0.75 0.99 8.75
C PRO A 141 1.30 0.36 7.48
N ASN A 142 2.30 -0.51 7.64
CA ASN A 142 2.84 -1.28 6.53
C ASN A 142 1.78 -2.26 6.01
N THR A 143 1.41 -2.13 4.74
CA THR A 143 0.46 -3.02 4.05
C THR A 143 1.14 -4.03 3.12
N MET A 144 2.47 -4.05 3.07
CA MET A 144 3.25 -4.96 2.23
C MET A 144 3.07 -6.42 2.67
N PRO A 145 2.86 -7.39 1.76
CA PRO A 145 2.98 -8.82 2.08
C PRO A 145 4.39 -9.22 2.53
N TYR A 146 4.54 -10.37 3.22
CA TYR A 146 5.87 -10.88 3.60
C TYR A 146 6.69 -11.37 2.41
N SER A 147 6.03 -11.85 1.35
CA SER A 147 6.66 -12.33 0.13
C SER A 147 6.20 -11.49 -1.05
N VAL A 148 7.01 -10.51 -1.42
CA VAL A 148 6.78 -9.70 -2.62
C VAL A 148 7.92 -9.93 -3.59
N HIS A 149 7.58 -10.41 -4.79
CA HIS A 149 8.54 -10.57 -5.86
C HIS A 149 8.78 -9.22 -6.53
N GLY A 150 10.02 -8.92 -6.91
CA GLY A 150 10.40 -7.64 -7.51
C GLY A 150 10.77 -6.53 -6.51
N LEU A 151 10.57 -6.70 -5.20
CA LEU A 151 11.03 -5.74 -4.18
C LEU A 151 12.11 -6.34 -3.28
N VAL A 152 12.90 -5.48 -2.65
CA VAL A 152 14.00 -5.89 -1.76
C VAL A 152 13.51 -5.92 -0.31
N ASP A 153 13.49 -7.11 0.30
CA ASP A 153 13.45 -7.24 1.75
C ASP A 153 14.85 -6.95 2.33
N ILE A 154 14.93 -5.92 3.17
CA ILE A 154 16.19 -5.46 3.75
C ILE A 154 16.87 -6.52 4.63
N CYS A 155 16.11 -7.44 5.23
CA CYS A 155 16.63 -8.53 6.05
C CYS A 155 16.83 -9.84 5.29
N ARG A 156 16.66 -9.84 3.96
CA ARG A 156 17.01 -10.98 3.11
C ARG A 156 18.52 -11.23 3.11
N LEU A 157 18.94 -12.48 2.89
CA LEU A 157 20.33 -12.95 2.99
C LEU A 157 21.31 -12.23 2.05
N GLU A 158 20.85 -11.72 0.90
CA GLU A 158 21.69 -10.99 -0.05
C GLU A 158 22.16 -9.66 0.57
N LYS A 159 23.40 -9.59 1.07
CA LYS A 159 23.89 -8.43 1.82
C LYS A 159 24.20 -7.22 0.93
N ASP A 160 24.70 -7.45 -0.27
CA ASP A 160 25.15 -6.41 -1.21
C ASP A 160 24.17 -6.31 -2.38
N ILE A 161 23.75 -5.08 -2.71
CA ILE A 161 22.81 -4.79 -3.79
C ILE A 161 23.37 -3.64 -4.62
N GLU A 162 23.45 -3.84 -5.93
CA GLU A 162 23.80 -2.78 -6.86
C GLU A 162 22.53 -2.07 -7.36
N VAL A 163 22.57 -0.74 -7.34
CA VAL A 163 21.50 0.15 -7.82
C VAL A 163 22.03 1.00 -8.97
N ALA A 164 21.55 0.72 -10.17
CA ALA A 164 21.73 1.51 -11.36
C ALA A 164 20.77 2.71 -11.42
N THR A 165 19.51 2.58 -11.02
CA THR A 165 18.50 3.67 -11.10
C THR A 165 17.78 3.88 -9.79
N ARG A 166 16.81 3.01 -9.49
CA ARG A 166 15.91 3.08 -8.35
C ARG A 166 15.44 1.68 -8.00
N LEU A 167 15.23 1.43 -6.72
CA LEU A 167 14.49 0.27 -6.23
C LEU A 167 13.72 0.63 -4.96
N ILE A 168 12.79 -0.22 -4.56
CA ILE A 168 12.09 -0.13 -3.29
C ILE A 168 12.63 -1.21 -2.35
N VAL A 169 13.03 -0.76 -1.16
CA VAL A 169 13.35 -1.61 -0.02
C VAL A 169 12.20 -1.57 0.98
N PHE A 170 11.93 -2.69 1.63
CA PHE A 170 10.95 -2.73 2.70
C PHE A 170 11.42 -3.61 3.86
N TYR A 171 10.82 -3.37 5.02
CA TYR A 171 10.92 -4.20 6.19
C TYR A 171 9.53 -4.38 6.81
N LYS A 172 9.22 -5.60 7.20
CA LYS A 172 7.97 -5.95 7.89
C LYS A 172 8.31 -6.70 9.18
N TYR A 173 7.79 -6.22 10.29
CA TYR A 173 7.96 -6.89 11.58
C TYR A 173 7.31 -8.27 11.58
N GLY A 174 7.81 -9.18 12.40
CA GLY A 174 7.31 -10.55 12.47
C GLY A 174 7.63 -11.24 13.79
N PRO A 175 7.50 -12.58 13.84
CA PRO A 175 7.63 -13.36 15.07
C PRO A 175 9.07 -13.50 15.59
N LEU A 176 10.06 -13.00 14.85
CA LEU A 176 11.48 -13.12 15.16
C LEU A 176 12.11 -11.75 15.28
N THR A 177 13.03 -11.60 16.24
CA THR A 177 13.91 -10.43 16.30
C THR A 177 14.84 -10.42 15.08
N ARG A 178 15.10 -9.24 14.55
CA ARG A 178 15.94 -9.02 13.37
C ARG A 178 16.98 -7.94 13.66
N ASP A 179 18.21 -8.27 13.35
CA ASP A 179 19.32 -7.34 13.26
C ASP A 179 19.99 -7.62 11.91
N CYS A 180 19.75 -6.75 10.94
CA CYS A 180 20.15 -6.99 9.56
C CYS A 180 20.77 -5.74 8.96
N VAL A 181 21.74 -5.97 8.06
CA VAL A 181 22.44 -4.91 7.33
C VAL A 181 22.33 -5.16 5.84
N LYS A 182 22.02 -4.09 5.10
CA LYS A 182 22.10 -4.08 3.65
C LYS A 182 23.10 -3.02 3.19
N ILE A 183 24.03 -3.44 2.35
CA ILE A 183 25.00 -2.57 1.69
C ILE A 183 24.46 -2.32 0.28
N ILE A 184 24.30 -1.05 -0.06
CA ILE A 184 23.73 -0.61 -1.33
C ILE A 184 24.81 0.16 -2.06
N ARG A 185 25.17 -0.29 -3.26
CA ARG A 185 26.20 0.30 -4.10
C ARG A 185 25.59 0.91 -5.35
N SER A 186 26.17 2.00 -5.82
CA SER A 186 25.83 2.57 -7.11
C SER A 186 27.08 3.08 -7.83
N ARG A 187 26.90 3.55 -9.08
CA ARG A 187 27.94 4.24 -9.84
C ARG A 187 28.17 5.68 -9.36
N ARG A 188 27.22 6.23 -8.60
CA ARG A 188 27.26 7.57 -8.02
C ARG A 188 26.75 7.53 -6.57
N THR A 189 26.46 8.68 -5.99
CA THR A 189 25.89 8.76 -4.65
C THR A 189 24.53 8.08 -4.58
N VAL A 190 24.22 7.54 -3.41
CA VAL A 190 22.99 6.81 -3.12
C VAL A 190 22.13 7.69 -2.22
N GLY A 191 20.84 7.76 -2.53
CA GLY A 191 19.83 8.40 -1.71
C GLY A 191 18.83 7.38 -1.19
N ILE A 192 18.36 7.53 0.04
CA ILE A 192 17.24 6.77 0.61
C ILE A 192 16.21 7.73 1.22
N ARG A 193 14.92 7.45 1.00
CA ARG A 193 13.83 8.12 1.70
C ARG A 193 12.70 7.16 2.01
N PHE A 194 11.96 7.47 3.06
CA PHE A 194 10.81 6.67 3.47
C PHE A 194 9.56 7.09 2.70
N LEU A 195 8.85 6.12 2.15
CA LEU A 195 7.52 6.28 1.56
C LEU A 195 6.43 5.89 2.56
N GLN A 196 6.70 4.89 3.42
CA GLN A 196 5.88 4.58 4.58
C GLN A 196 6.81 4.21 5.73
N ILE A 197 6.46 4.62 6.95
CA ILE A 197 7.20 4.23 8.13
C ILE A 197 6.31 4.22 9.36
N ASN A 198 6.39 3.13 10.12
CA ASN A 198 5.72 2.94 11.38
C ASN A 198 6.55 1.95 12.20
N LEU A 199 7.52 2.46 12.98
CA LEU A 199 8.39 1.60 13.79
C LEU A 199 7.73 1.27 15.13
N PHE A 200 7.93 0.04 15.59
CA PHE A 200 7.35 -0.43 16.83
C PHE A 200 8.10 0.15 18.05
N HIS A 201 7.37 0.51 19.11
CA HIS A 201 7.93 1.02 20.36
C HIS A 201 7.85 -0.03 21.47
N GLU A 202 8.98 -0.23 22.16
CA GLU A 202 9.02 -0.91 23.45
C GLU A 202 10.26 -0.45 24.25
N ASP A 203 10.29 -0.76 25.55
CA ASP A 203 11.30 -0.25 26.47
C ASP A 203 12.62 -1.05 26.49
N PHE A 204 12.57 -2.34 26.17
CA PHE A 204 13.71 -3.27 26.23
C PHE A 204 14.36 -3.52 24.86
N SER A 205 13.58 -3.19 23.83
CA SER A 205 13.79 -3.25 22.39
C SER A 205 14.60 -2.13 21.78
N ARG A 206 15.72 -2.38 21.09
CA ARG A 206 16.18 -1.40 20.11
C ARG A 206 15.39 -1.57 18.81
N ASN A 207 14.47 -0.65 18.54
CA ASN A 207 13.73 -0.56 17.29
C ASN A 207 14.17 0.68 16.51
N SER A 208 14.98 0.50 15.47
CA SER A 208 15.54 1.63 14.73
C SER A 208 16.00 1.25 13.33
N VAL A 209 15.95 2.23 12.43
CA VAL A 209 16.61 2.18 11.12
C VAL A 209 17.78 3.15 11.13
N GLU A 210 18.99 2.64 10.93
CA GLU A 210 20.22 3.43 10.89
C GLU A 210 20.79 3.47 9.48
N ILE A 211 21.19 4.65 9.04
CA ILE A 211 21.70 4.89 7.69
C ILE A 211 23.12 5.42 7.81
N TYR A 212 24.08 4.78 7.12
CA TYR A 212 25.49 5.10 7.16
C TYR A 212 26.05 5.41 5.76
N ASP A 213 27.03 6.32 5.72
CA ASP A 213 27.84 6.63 4.56
C ASP A 213 29.01 5.64 4.43
N GLY A 214 29.00 4.82 3.39
CA GLY A 214 29.97 3.74 3.19
C GLY A 214 29.54 2.40 3.80
N GLU A 215 30.47 1.45 3.79
CA GLU A 215 30.25 0.06 4.24
C GLU A 215 30.41 -0.12 5.76
N SER A 216 31.23 0.72 6.40
CA SER A 216 31.53 0.60 7.82
C SER A 216 30.50 1.34 8.68
N ALA A 217 29.84 0.61 9.58
CA ALA A 217 28.97 1.18 10.59
C ALA A 217 29.80 1.78 11.74
N SER A 218 30.05 3.09 11.68
CA SER A 218 30.77 3.83 12.69
C SER A 218 30.04 5.14 13.02
N ASN A 219 30.27 5.71 14.20
CA ASN A 219 29.62 6.99 14.55
C ASN A 219 30.01 8.14 13.61
N GLY A 220 31.21 8.10 13.01
CA GLY A 220 31.64 9.11 12.04
C GLY A 220 30.97 8.99 10.67
N THR A 221 30.38 7.84 10.37
CA THR A 221 29.68 7.56 9.10
C THR A 221 28.16 7.57 9.24
N LEU A 222 27.61 7.75 10.44
CA LEU A 222 26.17 7.78 10.68
C LEU A 222 25.54 9.03 10.04
N ILE A 223 24.66 8.82 9.06
CA ILE A 223 23.88 9.89 8.41
C ILE A 223 22.62 10.18 9.21
N ALA A 224 21.88 9.13 9.60
CA ALA A 224 20.61 9.26 10.28
C ALA A 224 20.25 8.02 11.10
N ARG A 225 19.46 8.24 12.15
CA ARG A 225 18.85 7.20 12.97
C ARG A 225 17.38 7.51 13.12
N ILE A 226 16.53 6.63 12.60
CA ILE A 226 15.08 6.76 12.67
C ILE A 226 14.55 5.85 13.78
N LEU A 227 13.71 6.43 14.62
CA LEU A 227 13.08 5.80 15.78
C LEU A 227 11.55 5.93 15.66
N TYR A 228 10.81 5.23 16.51
CA TYR A 228 9.34 5.31 16.56
C TYR A 228 8.82 6.73 16.81
N ASN A 229 9.59 7.56 17.52
CA ASN A 229 9.25 8.94 17.89
C ASN A 229 9.97 9.99 17.05
N SER A 230 10.58 9.59 15.92
CA SER A 230 11.16 10.54 14.97
C SER A 230 10.11 11.52 14.48
N SER A 231 10.51 12.77 14.33
CA SER A 231 9.65 13.85 13.85
C SER A 231 9.28 13.67 12.38
N ILE A 232 8.15 14.27 11.97
CA ILE A 232 7.68 14.23 10.56
C ILE A 232 8.77 14.74 9.60
N SER A 233 9.51 15.78 9.98
CA SER A 233 10.57 16.35 9.16
C SER A 233 11.79 15.41 9.02
N GLU A 234 12.06 14.55 10.00
CA GLU A 234 13.10 13.53 9.90
C GLU A 234 12.70 12.43 8.92
N VAL A 235 11.49 11.89 9.05
CA VAL A 235 11.03 10.80 8.18
C VAL A 235 10.79 11.24 6.73
N GLN A 236 10.51 12.53 6.49
CA GLN A 236 10.37 13.12 5.15
C GLN A 236 11.70 13.35 4.42
N ASN A 237 12.84 13.20 5.09
CA ASN A 237 14.12 13.54 4.48
C ASN A 237 14.60 12.49 3.47
N LEU A 238 15.23 12.98 2.41
CA LEU A 238 16.11 12.22 1.54
C LEU A 238 17.53 12.24 2.12
N TYR A 239 17.94 11.09 2.65
CA TYR A 239 19.28 10.87 3.18
C TYR A 239 20.21 10.45 2.05
N GLN A 240 21.36 11.10 1.91
CA GLN A 240 22.29 10.88 0.80
C GLN A 240 23.71 10.64 1.29
N THR A 241 24.42 9.76 0.60
CA THR A 241 25.85 9.48 0.84
C THR A 241 26.75 10.51 0.17
N THR A 242 27.99 10.63 0.64
CA THR A 242 29.05 11.36 -0.07
C THR A 242 29.76 10.47 -1.09
N GLY A 243 29.90 9.18 -0.76
CA GLY A 243 30.45 8.15 -1.64
C GLY A 243 29.37 7.41 -2.43
N ASN A 244 29.76 6.31 -3.06
CA ASN A 244 28.89 5.49 -3.90
C ASN A 244 28.30 4.26 -3.18
N VAL A 245 28.38 4.24 -1.85
CA VAL A 245 27.98 3.12 -1.00
C VAL A 245 27.20 3.65 0.19
N MET A 246 26.03 3.07 0.45
CA MET A 246 25.21 3.30 1.62
C MET A 246 25.04 2.00 2.39
N SER A 247 25.11 2.04 3.72
CA SER A 247 24.70 0.90 4.55
C SER A 247 23.46 1.25 5.34
N VAL A 248 22.46 0.37 5.32
CA VAL A 248 21.23 0.51 6.09
C VAL A 248 21.14 -0.65 7.07
N ILE A 249 21.04 -0.35 8.35
CA ILE A 249 20.92 -1.32 9.44
C ILE A 249 19.54 -1.21 10.06
N VAL A 250 18.89 -2.35 10.23
CA VAL A 250 17.59 -2.44 10.89
C VAL A 250 17.74 -3.26 12.15
N HIS A 251 17.42 -2.64 13.27
CA HIS A 251 17.20 -3.31 14.54
C HIS A 251 15.70 -3.35 14.78
N ALA A 252 15.15 -4.55 14.93
CA ALA A 252 13.73 -4.74 15.12
C ALA A 252 13.44 -5.94 16.02
N SER A 253 12.53 -5.75 16.95
CA SER A 253 12.06 -6.81 17.82
C SER A 253 10.90 -7.61 17.21
N VAL A 254 10.32 -8.48 18.04
CA VAL A 254 9.09 -9.20 17.69
C VAL A 254 7.92 -8.23 17.74
N SER A 255 7.24 -8.05 16.61
CA SER A 255 6.00 -7.28 16.53
C SER A 255 5.18 -7.70 15.31
N PHE A 256 4.13 -6.96 14.98
CA PHE A 256 3.21 -7.30 13.89
C PHE A 256 3.60 -6.69 12.58
N GLY A 257 3.17 -7.36 11.52
CA GLY A 257 3.37 -6.90 10.16
C GLY A 257 2.77 -5.53 9.80
N SER A 258 1.94 -4.91 10.64
CA SER A 258 1.48 -3.53 10.46
C SER A 258 2.57 -2.50 10.79
N PHE A 259 3.62 -2.90 11.51
CA PHE A 259 4.82 -2.10 11.73
C PHE A 259 5.89 -2.45 10.70
N GLY A 260 6.75 -1.49 10.42
CA GLY A 260 7.84 -1.61 9.47
C GLY A 260 8.03 -0.32 8.67
N PHE A 261 8.65 -0.44 7.51
CA PHE A 261 8.80 0.68 6.60
C PHE A 261 8.88 0.21 5.15
N ILE A 262 8.61 1.14 4.25
CA ILE A 262 8.86 1.05 2.83
C ILE A 262 9.66 2.30 2.48
N ALA A 263 10.82 2.11 1.85
CA ALA A 263 11.69 3.19 1.45
C ALA A 263 12.09 2.99 -0.02
N GLU A 264 12.28 4.09 -0.73
CA GLU A 264 12.94 4.04 -2.02
C GLU A 264 14.43 4.30 -1.86
N VAL A 265 15.20 3.63 -2.70
CA VAL A 265 16.64 3.85 -2.82
C VAL A 265 16.95 4.23 -4.25
N VAL A 266 17.65 5.34 -4.42
CA VAL A 266 17.87 5.98 -5.71
C VAL A 266 19.35 6.27 -5.92
N LYS A 267 19.82 6.15 -7.17
CA LYS A 267 21.08 6.75 -7.60
C LYS A 267 20.87 8.26 -7.79
N LEU A 268 21.77 9.07 -7.25
CA LEU A 268 21.78 10.52 -7.40
C LEU A 268 22.88 11.00 -8.38
N PRO A 269 22.61 12.03 -9.20
CA PRO A 269 21.30 12.64 -9.44
C PRO A 269 20.32 11.65 -10.09
N LEU A 270 19.03 11.89 -9.87
CA LEU A 270 17.96 11.04 -10.40
C LEU A 270 18.05 10.94 -11.92
N SER A 271 17.87 9.74 -12.45
CA SER A 271 17.84 9.46 -13.89
C SER A 271 16.48 8.88 -14.28
N GLY A 272 15.72 9.63 -15.08
CA GLY A 272 14.38 9.25 -15.55
C GLY A 272 13.28 9.52 -14.53
N LEU A 273 12.06 9.69 -15.03
CA LEU A 273 10.83 9.71 -14.23
C LEU A 273 10.26 8.29 -14.15
N THR A 274 9.62 7.98 -13.03
CA THR A 274 8.88 6.72 -12.81
C THR A 274 7.39 6.89 -13.08
N TYR A 275 6.89 8.11 -12.91
CA TYR A 275 5.62 8.63 -13.40
C TYR A 275 5.91 9.99 -14.06
N PRO A 276 5.52 10.23 -15.32
CA PRO A 276 5.86 11.48 -15.97
C PRO A 276 4.99 12.64 -15.46
N ASN A 277 3.75 12.36 -15.04
CA ASN A 277 2.75 13.32 -14.56
C ASN A 277 1.44 12.60 -14.15
N SER A 278 0.41 13.38 -13.79
CA SER A 278 -0.94 12.91 -13.47
C SER A 278 -1.80 12.48 -14.67
N GLU A 279 -1.25 12.39 -15.89
CA GLU A 279 -1.99 11.92 -17.07
C GLU A 279 -2.28 10.42 -17.00
N TYR A 280 -1.48 9.69 -16.22
CA TYR A 280 -1.72 8.29 -15.91
C TYR A 280 -2.91 8.15 -14.97
N SER A 281 -3.70 7.11 -15.21
CA SER A 281 -4.97 6.87 -14.54
C SER A 281 -5.08 5.45 -14.00
N HIS A 282 -5.60 5.34 -12.79
CA HIS A 282 -6.02 4.10 -12.18
C HIS A 282 -7.54 4.05 -12.20
N THR A 283 -8.08 3.12 -12.99
CA THR A 283 -9.51 2.96 -13.22
C THR A 283 -9.98 1.61 -12.69
N ILE A 284 -10.97 1.64 -11.80
CA ILE A 284 -11.75 0.49 -11.35
C ILE A 284 -13.18 0.72 -11.82
N GLN A 285 -13.67 -0.15 -12.72
CA GLN A 285 -14.99 0.06 -13.31
C GLN A 285 -15.79 -1.23 -13.52
N LEU A 286 -17.12 -1.09 -13.54
CA LEU A 286 -18.06 -2.17 -13.87
C LEU A 286 -17.85 -3.42 -13.01
N SER A 287 -17.49 -3.25 -11.74
CA SER A 287 -17.03 -4.34 -10.87
C SER A 287 -17.99 -4.59 -9.71
N GLU A 288 -18.22 -5.86 -9.41
CA GLU A 288 -18.97 -6.32 -8.26
C GLU A 288 -18.00 -6.82 -7.19
N ILE A 289 -18.04 -6.20 -6.01
CA ILE A 289 -17.13 -6.48 -4.90
C ILE A 289 -17.99 -6.77 -3.67
N ARG A 290 -18.07 -8.04 -3.26
CA ARG A 290 -19.03 -8.45 -2.23
C ARG A 290 -18.44 -9.33 -1.15
N LYS A 291 -18.92 -9.19 0.09
CA LYS A 291 -18.60 -10.14 1.20
C LYS A 291 -17.10 -10.31 1.47
N ASN A 292 -16.26 -9.35 1.11
CA ASN A 292 -14.84 -9.37 1.43
C ASN A 292 -14.65 -8.87 2.87
N GLN A 293 -13.89 -9.60 3.67
CA GLN A 293 -13.88 -9.43 5.11
C GLN A 293 -13.17 -8.15 5.56
N ASP A 294 -12.00 -7.80 5.01
CA ASP A 294 -11.31 -6.57 5.43
C ASP A 294 -11.90 -5.31 4.75
N GLY A 295 -12.58 -5.47 3.61
CA GLY A 295 -13.29 -4.39 2.92
C GLY A 295 -13.39 -4.59 1.41
N ALA A 296 -14.03 -3.65 0.73
CA ALA A 296 -14.15 -3.66 -0.72
C ALA A 296 -12.85 -3.18 -1.39
N ILE A 297 -12.41 -1.96 -1.07
CA ILE A 297 -11.29 -1.30 -1.75
C ILE A 297 -10.39 -0.64 -0.72
N GLN A 298 -9.10 -0.93 -0.76
CA GLN A 298 -8.05 -0.13 -0.14
C GLN A 298 -7.17 0.46 -1.24
N TYR A 299 -7.08 1.78 -1.30
CA TYR A 299 -6.22 2.48 -2.24
C TYR A 299 -5.39 3.50 -1.47
N LYS A 300 -4.07 3.30 -1.44
CA LYS A 300 -3.13 4.20 -0.75
C LYS A 300 -2.06 4.62 -1.72
N ASN A 301 -1.84 5.92 -1.85
CA ASN A 301 -0.67 6.43 -2.56
C ASN A 301 0.19 7.30 -1.65
N VAL A 302 1.48 7.28 -1.94
CA VAL A 302 2.45 8.20 -1.36
C VAL A 302 3.38 8.65 -2.46
N GLY A 303 3.55 9.96 -2.60
CA GLY A 303 4.49 10.54 -3.54
C GLY A 303 4.23 11.99 -3.91
N GLU A 304 5.19 12.62 -4.60
CA GLU A 304 5.04 14.00 -5.10
C GLU A 304 4.17 14.09 -6.34
N THR A 305 4.23 13.06 -7.19
CA THR A 305 3.40 12.90 -8.39
C THR A 305 2.66 11.58 -8.27
N THR A 306 1.34 11.60 -8.31
CA THR A 306 0.53 10.39 -8.23
C THR A 306 -0.55 10.36 -9.32
N PRO A 307 -0.96 9.16 -9.77
CA PRO A 307 -1.91 9.02 -10.87
C PRO A 307 -3.30 9.49 -10.47
N THR A 308 -4.06 9.87 -11.48
CA THR A 308 -5.49 10.15 -11.35
C THR A 308 -6.25 8.86 -11.02
N ILE A 309 -7.29 8.94 -10.18
CA ILE A 309 -8.07 7.77 -9.76
C ILE A 309 -9.54 7.89 -10.15
N TYR A 310 -10.06 6.85 -10.79
CA TYR A 310 -11.44 6.72 -11.22
C TYR A 310 -12.05 5.41 -10.71
N ILE A 311 -13.09 5.51 -9.88
CA ILE A 311 -13.86 4.36 -9.41
C ILE A 311 -15.31 4.59 -9.83
N GLN A 312 -15.81 3.78 -10.78
CA GLN A 312 -17.09 4.05 -11.42
C GLN A 312 -17.92 2.79 -11.67
N HIS A 313 -19.24 2.91 -11.62
CA HIS A 313 -20.16 1.80 -11.94
C HIS A 313 -19.86 0.51 -11.16
N CYS A 314 -19.41 0.63 -9.91
CA CYS A 314 -19.10 -0.51 -9.06
C CYS A 314 -20.22 -0.77 -8.06
N TRP A 315 -20.47 -2.05 -7.78
CA TRP A 315 -21.39 -2.51 -6.75
C TRP A 315 -20.58 -3.12 -5.60
N MET A 316 -20.57 -2.43 -4.46
CA MET A 316 -19.81 -2.81 -3.27
C MET A 316 -20.77 -3.14 -2.13
N GLU A 317 -20.95 -4.43 -1.84
CA GLU A 317 -21.99 -4.88 -0.92
C GLU A 317 -21.56 -5.93 0.11
N GLU A 318 -22.05 -5.82 1.35
CA GLU A 318 -21.78 -6.74 2.45
C GLU A 318 -20.27 -6.92 2.77
N ASN A 319 -19.42 -5.95 2.45
CA ASN A 319 -18.00 -5.96 2.77
C ASN A 319 -17.72 -5.41 4.17
N GLY A 320 -16.54 -5.74 4.69
CA GLY A 320 -16.04 -5.29 5.97
C GLY A 320 -16.32 -6.26 7.12
N TYR A 321 -15.65 -6.01 8.25
CA TYR A 321 -15.67 -6.90 9.40
C TYR A 321 -16.29 -6.20 10.61
N PRO A 322 -17.35 -6.76 11.23
CA PRO A 322 -17.90 -6.20 12.47
C PRO A 322 -16.99 -6.53 13.66
N VAL A 323 -16.42 -5.49 14.27
CA VAL A 323 -15.70 -5.60 15.54
C VAL A 323 -16.73 -5.53 16.67
N LEU A 324 -16.93 -6.65 17.35
CA LEU A 324 -17.90 -6.81 18.45
C LEU A 324 -19.36 -6.45 18.07
N ASN A 325 -19.68 -6.40 16.78
CA ASN A 325 -20.94 -5.86 16.25
C ASN A 325 -21.25 -4.42 16.73
N LEU A 326 -20.22 -3.65 17.08
CA LEU A 326 -20.34 -2.26 17.54
C LEU A 326 -19.66 -1.29 16.59
N THR A 327 -18.47 -1.66 16.10
CA THR A 327 -17.66 -0.82 15.21
C THR A 327 -17.16 -1.63 14.04
N SER A 328 -16.61 -0.97 13.03
CA SER A 328 -15.97 -1.63 11.89
C SER A 328 -14.89 -0.71 11.33
N PRO A 329 -13.75 -1.26 10.85
CA PRO A 329 -12.85 -0.51 9.97
C PRO A 329 -13.59 -0.02 8.71
N PRO A 330 -13.06 0.98 7.99
CA PRO A 330 -13.65 1.42 6.73
C PRO A 330 -13.67 0.27 5.71
N SER A 331 -14.81 0.08 5.04
CA SER A 331 -14.92 -0.90 3.95
C SER A 331 -14.31 -0.36 2.66
N ILE A 332 -14.23 0.96 2.52
CA ILE A 332 -13.53 1.62 1.42
C ILE A 332 -12.56 2.62 2.05
N ASP A 333 -11.26 2.37 1.92
CA ASP A 333 -10.19 3.17 2.52
C ASP A 333 -9.33 3.79 1.41
N ILE A 334 -9.45 5.10 1.21
CA ILE A 334 -8.75 5.84 0.15
C ILE A 334 -7.87 6.91 0.78
N SER A 335 -6.56 6.80 0.56
CA SER A 335 -5.57 7.82 0.93
C SER A 335 -4.93 8.37 -0.33
N LEU A 336 -5.04 9.68 -0.53
CA LEU A 336 -4.61 10.43 -1.71
C LEU A 336 -3.57 11.48 -1.31
N GLN A 337 -2.34 11.36 -1.79
CA GLN A 337 -1.29 12.34 -1.65
C GLN A 337 -0.89 12.91 -3.00
N SER A 338 -0.90 14.24 -3.12
CA SER A 338 -0.56 14.98 -4.34
C SER A 338 -1.28 14.47 -5.60
N THR A 339 -2.53 14.05 -5.43
CA THR A 339 -3.40 13.54 -6.51
C THR A 339 -4.24 14.67 -7.07
N ILE A 340 -4.12 14.96 -8.36
CA ILE A 340 -4.82 16.10 -8.97
C ILE A 340 -6.30 15.79 -9.24
N SER A 341 -6.65 14.56 -9.60
CA SER A 341 -8.03 14.22 -9.94
C SER A 341 -8.47 12.90 -9.30
N PHE A 342 -9.67 12.94 -8.73
CA PHE A 342 -10.36 11.79 -8.16
C PHE A 342 -11.80 11.80 -8.62
N ARG A 343 -12.31 10.66 -9.09
CA ARG A 343 -13.74 10.48 -9.36
C ARG A 343 -14.25 9.21 -8.73
N PHE A 344 -15.30 9.35 -7.93
CA PHE A 344 -16.09 8.25 -7.42
C PHE A 344 -17.54 8.46 -7.90
N ALA A 345 -17.98 7.76 -8.94
CA ALA A 345 -19.26 8.07 -9.57
C ALA A 345 -20.08 6.85 -9.96
N PHE A 346 -21.41 6.97 -9.85
CA PHE A 346 -22.35 5.91 -10.23
C PHE A 346 -22.12 4.58 -9.50
N ASN A 347 -21.59 4.64 -8.28
CA ASN A 347 -21.33 3.46 -7.47
C ASN A 347 -22.49 3.19 -6.50
N GLN A 348 -22.71 1.91 -6.21
CA GLN A 348 -23.61 1.45 -5.16
C GLN A 348 -22.78 0.87 -4.02
N VAL A 349 -22.90 1.46 -2.83
CA VAL A 349 -22.24 1.07 -1.59
C VAL A 349 -23.34 0.72 -0.59
N SER A 350 -23.62 -0.57 -0.43
CA SER A 350 -24.75 -1.01 0.39
C SER A 350 -24.45 -2.15 1.36
N TYR A 351 -25.10 -2.17 2.52
CA TYR A 351 -24.98 -3.27 3.51
C TYR A 351 -23.56 -3.57 4.02
N ASN A 352 -22.61 -2.67 3.78
CA ASN A 352 -21.24 -2.79 4.26
C ASN A 352 -21.18 -2.55 5.78
N TYR A 353 -20.25 -3.23 6.45
CA TYR A 353 -20.07 -3.10 7.89
C TYR A 353 -19.44 -1.78 8.30
N GLY A 354 -18.49 -1.26 7.52
CA GLY A 354 -17.96 0.11 7.66
C GLY A 354 -18.27 0.98 6.43
N GLY A 355 -18.12 2.29 6.57
CA GLY A 355 -18.32 3.26 5.48
C GLY A 355 -17.11 3.45 4.57
N MET A 356 -17.10 4.60 3.90
CA MET A 356 -16.02 5.05 3.01
C MET A 356 -15.21 6.17 3.64
N TYR A 357 -13.91 5.96 3.81
CA TYR A 357 -12.99 6.95 4.36
C TYR A 357 -12.08 7.47 3.25
N ILE A 358 -11.97 8.79 3.15
CA ILE A 358 -11.09 9.49 2.23
C ILE A 358 -10.19 10.42 3.03
N TYR A 359 -8.89 10.26 2.85
CA TYR A 359 -7.88 11.20 3.32
C TYR A 359 -7.15 11.80 2.13
N ALA A 360 -7.13 13.12 2.01
CA ALA A 360 -6.42 13.84 0.96
C ALA A 360 -5.36 14.79 1.53
N TYR A 361 -4.13 14.73 1.00
CA TYR A 361 -3.04 15.59 1.45
C TYR A 361 -2.23 16.12 0.26
N THR A 362 -1.98 17.43 0.27
CA THR A 362 -0.97 18.02 -0.59
C THR A 362 -0.25 19.14 0.16
N SER A 363 1.02 19.38 -0.20
CA SER A 363 1.75 20.56 0.25
C SER A 363 1.77 21.69 -0.78
N ALA A 364 1.20 21.48 -1.97
CA ALA A 364 1.30 22.41 -3.09
C ALA A 364 -0.02 22.59 -3.87
N LEU A 365 -0.27 23.84 -4.29
CA LEU A 365 -1.46 24.24 -5.03
C LEU A 365 -1.60 23.57 -6.41
N ASN A 366 -0.47 23.29 -7.07
CA ASN A 366 -0.45 22.69 -8.42
C ASN A 366 -0.79 21.19 -8.40
N THR A 367 -0.65 20.53 -7.25
CA THR A 367 -0.98 19.12 -7.04
C THR A 367 -2.22 18.94 -6.16
N ALA A 368 -3.01 20.01 -5.99
CA ALA A 368 -4.26 19.98 -5.23
C ALA A 368 -5.35 19.17 -5.94
N LEU A 369 -6.04 18.36 -5.15
CA LEU A 369 -7.12 17.48 -5.52
C LEU A 369 -8.33 18.26 -6.00
N LYS A 370 -8.78 17.90 -7.20
CA LYS A 370 -10.09 18.22 -7.76
C LYS A 370 -10.89 16.93 -7.79
N GLY A 371 -11.49 16.62 -6.66
CA GLY A 371 -12.31 15.43 -6.46
C GLY A 371 -13.76 15.64 -6.87
N ASN A 372 -14.38 14.61 -7.42
CA ASN A 372 -15.80 14.57 -7.74
C ASN A 372 -16.44 13.26 -7.28
N MET A 373 -17.40 13.36 -6.38
CA MET A 373 -18.28 12.28 -5.98
C MET A 373 -19.70 12.56 -6.47
N THR A 374 -20.15 11.85 -7.49
CA THR A 374 -21.45 12.13 -8.12
C THR A 374 -22.29 10.87 -8.34
N ASN A 375 -23.61 10.97 -8.11
CA ASN A 375 -24.58 9.92 -8.41
C ASN A 375 -24.26 8.57 -7.73
N ASN A 376 -23.73 8.60 -6.51
CA ASN A 376 -23.50 7.40 -5.73
C ASN A 376 -24.67 7.12 -4.78
N VAL A 377 -24.90 5.84 -4.52
CA VAL A 377 -25.84 5.38 -3.51
C VAL A 377 -25.05 4.80 -2.35
N PHE A 378 -25.21 5.40 -1.19
CA PHE A 378 -24.75 4.87 0.10
C PHE A 378 -26.00 4.45 0.86
N ALA A 379 -26.17 3.15 1.13
CA ALA A 379 -27.38 2.67 1.79
C ALA A 379 -27.15 1.52 2.78
N PHE A 380 -27.94 1.47 3.86
CA PHE A 380 -27.99 0.31 4.76
C PHE A 380 -26.65 -0.08 5.41
N GLY A 381 -25.75 0.87 5.65
CA GLY A 381 -24.50 0.58 6.38
C GLY A 381 -24.78 0.19 7.83
N LYS A 382 -24.01 -0.77 8.34
CA LYS A 382 -24.28 -1.42 9.63
C LYS A 382 -23.57 -0.81 10.84
N ASN A 383 -22.34 -0.31 10.67
CA ASN A 383 -21.57 0.33 11.74
C ASN A 383 -20.87 1.59 11.20
N GLY A 384 -20.79 2.64 12.02
CA GLY A 384 -20.05 3.86 11.72
C GLY A 384 -20.71 4.78 10.68
N GLU A 385 -19.98 5.83 10.30
CA GLU A 385 -20.40 6.83 9.33
C GLU A 385 -20.37 6.29 7.90
N ALA A 386 -21.29 6.76 7.05
CA ALA A 386 -21.34 6.39 5.64
C ALA A 386 -20.12 6.87 4.85
N LEU A 387 -19.67 8.08 5.17
CA LEU A 387 -18.63 8.79 4.46
C LEU A 387 -17.87 9.67 5.46
N ASN A 388 -16.56 9.45 5.56
CA ASN A 388 -15.63 10.30 6.29
C ASN A 388 -14.65 10.91 5.29
N ILE A 389 -14.62 12.24 5.21
CA ILE A 389 -13.69 12.95 4.35
C ILE A 389 -12.84 13.84 5.23
N SER A 390 -11.53 13.65 5.14
CA SER A 390 -10.53 14.44 5.82
C SER A 390 -9.46 14.87 4.82
N GLY A 391 -8.83 16.01 5.08
CA GLY A 391 -7.72 16.43 4.25
C GLY A 391 -7.03 17.68 4.75
N HIS A 392 -5.90 18.00 4.11
CA HIS A 392 -5.05 19.12 4.48
C HIS A 392 -4.65 19.92 3.23
N TYR A 393 -4.89 21.24 3.31
CA TYR A 393 -4.46 22.28 2.36
C TYR A 393 -4.98 22.13 0.92
N PHE A 394 -5.58 23.19 0.37
CA PHE A 394 -5.88 23.37 -1.05
C PHE A 394 -6.82 22.36 -1.73
N GLU A 395 -7.19 21.26 -1.07
CA GLU A 395 -8.05 20.21 -1.62
C GLU A 395 -9.48 20.69 -1.85
N HIS A 396 -10.08 20.23 -2.94
CA HIS A 396 -11.48 20.50 -3.28
C HIS A 396 -12.19 19.22 -3.70
N LEU A 397 -13.24 18.85 -2.96
CA LEU A 397 -14.08 17.68 -3.25
C LEU A 397 -15.54 18.12 -3.47
N MET A 398 -16.06 17.89 -4.67
CA MET A 398 -17.46 18.15 -4.99
C MET A 398 -18.31 16.90 -4.71
N LEU A 399 -19.35 17.05 -3.89
CA LEU A 399 -20.36 16.02 -3.67
C LEU A 399 -21.66 16.47 -4.35
N PHE A 400 -22.14 15.72 -5.34
CA PHE A 400 -23.31 16.11 -6.12
C PHE A 400 -24.24 14.93 -6.40
N GLN A 401 -25.54 15.08 -6.13
CA GLN A 401 -26.55 14.05 -6.41
C GLN A 401 -26.24 12.66 -5.80
N ASN A 402 -25.59 12.62 -4.64
CA ASN A 402 -25.39 11.38 -3.90
C ASN A 402 -26.59 11.11 -2.98
N TYR A 403 -27.00 9.85 -2.89
CA TYR A 403 -28.07 9.40 -2.02
C TYR A 403 -27.51 8.68 -0.81
N PHE A 404 -27.83 9.16 0.39
CA PHE A 404 -27.44 8.55 1.66
C PHE A 404 -28.70 8.12 2.40
N TYR A 405 -28.83 6.84 2.71
CA TYR A 405 -30.03 6.30 3.34
C TYR A 405 -29.76 5.20 4.36
N ASN A 406 -30.43 5.28 5.50
CA ASN A 406 -30.49 4.23 6.51
C ASN A 406 -29.10 3.70 6.93
N TYR A 407 -28.20 4.60 7.31
CA TYR A 407 -27.01 4.24 8.07
C TYR A 407 -27.35 4.28 9.55
N THR A 408 -27.00 3.22 10.27
CA THR A 408 -26.97 3.27 11.73
C THR A 408 -25.93 4.31 12.13
N THR A 409 -26.38 5.40 12.74
CA THR A 409 -25.50 6.34 13.43
C THR A 409 -24.77 5.57 14.53
N GLY A 410 -23.43 5.62 14.53
CA GLY A 410 -22.63 5.19 15.68
C GLY A 410 -23.02 5.94 16.95
#